data_AF-A0A7V2M9B9-F1
#
_entry.id   AF-A0A7V2M9B9-F1
#
_cell.length_a   1.000
_cell.length_b   1.000
_cell.length_c   1.000
_cell.angle_alpha   90.00
_cell.angle_beta   90.00
_cell.angle_gamma   90.00
#
_symmetry.space_group_name_H-M   'P 1'
#
loop_
_entity.id
_entity.type
_entity.pdbx_description
1 polymer ?
#
loop_
_entity_poly.entity_id
_entity_poly.type
_entity_poly.pdbx_seq_one_letter_code
_entity_poly.pdbx_strand_id
1 'polypeptide(L)'
;MIQALARSIALLALAAAAPAHGELAAEFPAGSIRTREDAARALDAAKAEAAAIERAYAAEQQRCAGTFFVNRCQDEARRRRELALREVRKVELQARDTQRRLDAEERARRREQQPAADAAERAKREAEGRAALDSRERAAGEAADQRKAREQQAAANRAQSERRAAERAQREAERAEQAAADSARRAEYARQAAERKRAAEQYAKAKAEERAARERQREARRKEREAEEARRAAQPPR
;
A
#
# COMPACT_ATOMS: atom_id res chain seq x y z
N MET A 1 -109.72 37.05 11.64
CA MET A 1 -108.87 36.65 12.79
C MET A 1 -107.87 35.62 12.27
N ILE A 2 -106.73 36.06 11.71
CA ILE A 2 -105.48 36.41 12.40
C ILE A 2 -104.67 35.15 12.79
N GLN A 3 -103.39 35.16 12.38
CA GLN A 3 -102.23 34.35 12.83
C GLN A 3 -102.07 32.94 12.25
N ALA A 4 -100.86 32.44 11.99
CA ALA A 4 -99.54 33.05 11.82
C ALA A 4 -98.61 31.96 11.26
N LEU A 5 -97.63 32.43 10.49
CA LEU A 5 -96.41 31.73 10.10
C LEU A 5 -95.77 30.94 11.25
N ALA A 6 -95.32 29.71 10.97
CA ALA A 6 -94.19 29.11 11.68
C ALA A 6 -93.41 28.19 10.72
N ARG A 7 -92.38 28.76 10.10
CA ARG A 7 -91.30 28.04 9.42
C ARG A 7 -90.44 27.37 10.49
N SER A 8 -90.54 26.06 10.64
CA SER A 8 -89.61 25.30 11.49
C SER A 8 -88.29 25.11 10.75
N ILE A 9 -87.33 26.00 11.02
CA ILE A 9 -85.92 25.81 10.69
C ILE A 9 -85.36 24.84 11.74
N ALA A 10 -85.16 23.58 11.35
CA ALA A 10 -84.42 22.61 12.14
C ALA A 10 -82.92 22.96 12.08
N LEU A 11 -82.41 23.65 13.10
CA LEU A 11 -80.97 23.67 13.38
C LEU A 11 -80.55 22.26 13.83
N LEU A 12 -79.95 21.47 12.94
CA LEU A 12 -79.09 20.37 13.37
C LEU A 12 -77.83 20.99 13.98
N ALA A 13 -77.78 21.01 15.32
CA ALA A 13 -76.57 21.29 16.07
C ALA A 13 -75.55 20.18 15.80
N LEU A 14 -74.59 20.46 14.92
CA LEU A 14 -73.40 19.64 14.74
C LEU A 14 -72.53 19.85 16.00
N ALA A 15 -72.73 19.00 17.00
CA ALA A 15 -71.86 18.92 18.16
C ALA A 15 -70.48 18.46 17.68
N ALA A 16 -69.57 19.41 17.50
CA ALA A 16 -68.15 19.13 17.33
C ALA A 16 -67.66 18.53 18.67
N ALA A 17 -67.67 17.20 18.76
CA ALA A 17 -66.98 16.49 19.81
C ALA A 17 -65.50 16.88 19.73
N ALA A 18 -65.03 17.66 20.70
CA ALA A 18 -63.60 17.87 20.90
C ALA A 18 -62.98 16.49 21.21
N PRO A 19 -61.86 16.11 20.58
CA PRO A 19 -61.19 14.85 20.91
C PRO A 19 -60.76 14.90 22.38
N ALA A 20 -61.29 13.98 23.18
CA ALA A 20 -60.94 13.82 24.58
C ALA A 20 -59.53 13.22 24.69
N HIS A 21 -58.51 14.07 24.59
CA HIS A 21 -57.12 13.66 24.84
C HIS A 21 -56.97 13.31 26.32
N GLY A 22 -56.80 12.02 26.61
CA GLY A 22 -56.74 11.48 27.98
C GLY A 22 -57.18 10.02 28.12
N GLU A 23 -57.79 9.44 27.09
CA GLU A 23 -58.33 8.07 27.12
C GLU A 23 -57.23 6.99 27.20
N LEU A 24 -56.05 7.24 26.61
CA LEU A 24 -54.94 6.29 26.61
C LEU A 24 -54.43 5.93 28.02
N ALA A 25 -54.37 6.91 28.92
CA ALA A 25 -53.93 6.68 30.30
C ALA A 25 -54.98 5.93 31.15
N ALA A 26 -56.26 6.02 30.76
CA ALA A 26 -57.35 5.26 31.37
C ALA A 26 -57.37 3.82 30.85
N GLU A 27 -57.10 3.61 29.56
CA GLU A 27 -57.01 2.28 28.95
C GLU A 27 -55.79 1.50 29.44
N PHE A 28 -54.65 2.17 29.63
CA PHE A 28 -53.40 1.57 30.09
C PHE A 28 -52.90 2.21 31.40
N PRO A 29 -53.52 1.90 32.55
CA PRO A 29 -53.07 2.42 33.82
C PRO A 29 -51.66 1.90 34.16
N ALA A 30 -50.93 2.64 34.99
CA ALA A 30 -49.57 2.28 35.38
C ALA A 30 -49.50 0.84 35.93
N GLY A 31 -48.57 0.05 35.39
CA GLY A 31 -48.38 -1.36 35.77
C GLY A 31 -49.35 -2.38 35.17
N SER A 32 -50.30 -1.97 34.33
CA SER A 32 -51.23 -2.88 33.63
C SER A 32 -50.57 -3.69 32.51
N ILE A 33 -49.57 -3.13 31.83
CA ILE A 33 -48.89 -3.76 30.70
C ILE A 33 -47.91 -4.83 31.20
N ARG A 34 -48.33 -6.09 31.17
CA ARG A 34 -47.55 -7.22 31.72
C ARG A 34 -47.14 -8.26 30.69
N THR A 35 -47.89 -8.41 29.60
CA THR A 35 -47.66 -9.41 28.56
C THR A 35 -47.06 -8.79 27.29
N ARG A 36 -46.61 -9.62 26.35
CA ARG A 36 -46.11 -9.14 25.04
C ARG A 36 -47.27 -8.56 24.22
N GLU A 37 -48.43 -9.20 24.30
CA GLU A 37 -49.66 -8.81 23.63
C GLU A 37 -50.17 -7.46 24.16
N ASP A 38 -50.18 -7.26 25.47
CA ASP A 38 -50.55 -5.98 26.09
C ASP A 38 -49.57 -4.87 25.68
N ALA A 39 -48.28 -5.17 25.62
CA ALA A 39 -47.27 -4.20 25.22
C ALA A 39 -47.40 -3.82 23.75
N ALA A 40 -47.69 -4.77 22.86
CA ALA A 40 -47.95 -4.49 21.45
C ALA A 40 -49.21 -3.61 21.29
N ARG A 41 -50.32 -3.99 21.95
CA ARG A 41 -51.57 -3.21 21.95
C ARG A 41 -51.36 -1.78 22.47
N ALA A 42 -50.62 -1.61 23.56
CA ALA A 42 -50.32 -0.31 24.14
C ALA A 42 -49.47 0.56 23.19
N LEU A 43 -48.54 -0.02 22.45
CA LEU A 43 -47.73 0.71 21.46
C LEU A 43 -48.55 1.15 20.25
N ASP A 44 -49.44 0.29 19.76
CA ASP A 44 -50.32 0.64 18.64
C ASP A 44 -51.33 1.73 19.04
N ALA A 45 -51.91 1.63 20.23
CA ALA A 45 -52.79 2.66 20.80
C ALA A 45 -52.04 3.99 21.02
N ALA A 46 -50.83 3.94 21.58
CA ALA A 46 -49.98 5.12 21.75
C ALA A 46 -49.66 5.81 20.42
N LYS A 47 -49.38 5.04 19.37
CA LYS A 47 -49.12 5.56 18.02
C LYS A 47 -50.36 6.23 17.42
N ALA A 48 -51.53 5.61 17.58
CA ALA A 48 -52.80 6.17 17.12
C ALA A 48 -53.14 7.48 17.84
N GLU A 49 -52.97 7.52 19.16
CA GLU A 49 -53.23 8.70 19.98
C GLU A 49 -52.26 9.84 19.66
N ALA A 50 -50.96 9.54 19.50
CA ALA A 50 -49.97 10.54 19.06
C ALA A 50 -50.38 11.19 17.73
N ALA A 51 -50.80 10.38 16.75
CA ALA A 51 -51.27 10.90 15.46
C ALA A 51 -52.55 11.75 15.60
N ALA A 52 -53.46 11.38 16.51
CA ALA A 52 -54.66 12.17 16.80
C ALA A 52 -54.31 13.52 17.44
N ILE A 53 -53.38 13.55 18.41
CA ILE A 53 -52.87 14.77 19.05
C ILE A 53 -52.23 15.71 18.02
N GLU A 54 -51.41 15.19 17.10
CA GLU A 54 -50.80 16.03 16.06
C GLU A 54 -51.84 16.63 15.10
N ARG A 55 -52.86 15.85 14.70
CA ARG A 55 -53.97 16.36 13.89
C ARG A 55 -54.76 17.45 14.63
N ALA A 56 -55.04 17.24 15.91
CA ALA A 56 -55.74 18.22 16.74
C ALA A 56 -54.92 19.51 16.89
N TYR A 57 -53.61 19.40 17.13
CA TYR A 57 -52.70 20.54 17.18
C TYR A 57 -52.62 21.29 15.85
N ALA A 58 -52.53 20.59 14.72
CA ALA A 58 -52.55 21.21 13.40
C ALA A 58 -53.86 22.00 13.16
N ALA A 59 -55.01 21.42 13.53
CA ALA A 59 -56.29 22.10 13.46
C ALA A 59 -56.37 23.32 14.41
N GLU A 60 -55.80 23.22 15.63
CA GLU A 60 -55.70 24.35 16.56
C GLU A 60 -54.84 25.48 16.01
N GLN A 61 -53.71 25.18 15.38
CA GLN A 61 -52.85 26.21 14.77
C GLN A 61 -53.58 26.99 13.68
N GLN A 62 -54.37 26.32 12.84
CA GLN A 62 -55.20 26.99 11.83
C GLN A 62 -56.27 27.88 12.46
N ARG A 63 -56.91 27.43 13.54
CA ARG A 63 -57.85 28.26 14.30
C ARG A 63 -57.19 29.48 14.92
N CYS A 64 -55.99 29.32 15.49
CA CYS A 64 -55.25 30.41 16.12
C CYS A 64 -54.85 31.51 15.14
N ALA A 65 -54.62 31.18 13.87
CA ALA A 65 -54.28 32.16 12.83
C ALA A 65 -55.39 33.21 12.60
N GLY A 66 -56.64 32.88 12.91
CA GLY A 66 -57.79 33.80 12.80
C GLY A 66 -58.05 34.65 14.05
N THR A 67 -57.21 34.59 15.08
CA THR A 67 -57.43 35.29 16.36
C THR A 67 -56.57 36.54 16.50
N PHE A 68 -57.02 37.52 17.29
CA PHE A 68 -56.23 38.75 17.52
C PHE A 68 -54.94 38.47 18.32
N PHE A 69 -54.97 37.50 19.24
CA PHE A 69 -53.83 37.11 20.07
C PHE A 69 -53.19 35.79 19.59
N VAL A 70 -52.77 35.76 18.32
CA VAL A 70 -52.21 34.56 17.66
C VAL A 70 -51.12 33.88 18.49
N ASN A 71 -50.15 34.65 18.99
CA ASN A 71 -49.01 34.11 19.74
C ASN A 71 -49.46 33.37 21.01
N ARG A 72 -50.35 33.98 21.80
CA ARG A 72 -50.86 33.35 23.02
C ARG A 72 -51.66 32.08 22.70
N CYS A 73 -52.48 32.13 21.65
CA CYS A 73 -53.26 30.97 21.22
C CYS A 73 -52.35 29.81 20.80
N GLN A 74 -51.31 30.09 20.01
CA GLN A 74 -50.34 29.10 19.58
C GLN A 74 -49.53 28.51 20.75
N ASP A 75 -49.12 29.35 21.70
CA ASP A 75 -48.40 28.89 22.90
C ASP A 75 -49.27 27.96 23.76
N GLU A 76 -50.54 28.29 23.95
CA GLU A 76 -51.48 27.43 24.68
C GLU A 76 -51.73 26.10 23.95
N ALA A 77 -51.89 26.14 22.62
CA ALA A 77 -52.01 24.93 21.79
C ALA A 77 -50.75 24.05 21.87
N ARG A 78 -49.56 24.66 21.85
CA ARG A 78 -48.28 23.95 22.01
C ARG A 78 -48.20 23.29 23.38
N ARG A 79 -48.53 24.01 24.46
CA ARG A 79 -48.52 23.46 25.82
C ARG A 79 -49.48 22.27 25.96
N ARG A 80 -50.69 22.37 25.39
CA ARG A 80 -51.66 21.25 25.38
C ARG A 80 -51.10 20.03 24.63
N ARG A 81 -50.50 20.24 23.45
CA ARG A 81 -49.82 19.17 22.69
C ARG A 81 -48.71 18.50 23.51
N GLU A 82 -47.84 19.30 24.13
CA GLU A 82 -46.71 18.77 24.92
C GLU A 82 -47.17 17.94 26.12
N LEU A 83 -48.22 18.38 26.83
CA LEU A 83 -48.80 17.63 27.94
C LEU A 83 -49.41 16.31 27.46
N ALA A 84 -50.18 16.33 26.36
CA ALA A 84 -50.80 15.12 25.83
C ALA A 84 -49.75 14.11 25.33
N LEU A 85 -48.72 14.56 24.61
CA LEU A 85 -47.62 13.69 24.15
C LEU A 85 -46.80 13.13 25.32
N ARG A 86 -46.69 13.84 26.44
CA ARG A 86 -46.02 13.33 27.64
C ARG A 86 -46.75 12.11 28.21
N GLU A 87 -48.09 12.11 28.23
CA GLU A 87 -48.87 10.96 28.70
C GLU A 87 -48.73 9.76 27.76
N VAL A 88 -48.77 9.99 26.44
CA VAL A 88 -48.47 8.95 25.45
C VAL A 88 -47.09 8.34 25.69
N ARG A 89 -46.09 9.20 25.94
CA ARG A 89 -44.71 8.74 26.17
C ARG A 89 -44.57 7.85 27.40
N LYS A 90 -45.35 8.08 28.46
CA LYS A 90 -45.32 7.21 29.66
C LYS A 90 -45.76 5.79 29.31
N VAL A 91 -46.86 5.65 28.57
CA VAL A 91 -47.41 4.36 28.13
C VAL A 91 -46.43 3.65 27.19
N GLU A 92 -45.83 4.37 26.24
CA GLU A 92 -44.81 3.81 25.34
C GLU A 92 -43.59 3.26 26.10
N LEU A 93 -43.08 4.02 27.07
CA LEU A 93 -41.92 3.62 27.85
C LEU A 93 -42.20 2.37 28.67
N GLN A 94 -43.35 2.32 29.33
CA GLN A 94 -43.78 1.14 30.08
C GLN A 94 -43.92 -0.09 29.16
N ALA A 95 -44.55 0.06 27.99
CA ALA A 95 -44.72 -1.03 27.03
C ALA A 95 -43.37 -1.58 26.53
N ARG A 96 -42.46 -0.68 26.12
CA ARG A 96 -41.12 -1.07 25.65
C ARG A 96 -40.30 -1.71 26.76
N ASP A 97 -40.44 -1.23 27.99
CA ASP A 97 -39.73 -1.81 29.12
C ASP A 97 -40.18 -3.24 29.41
N THR A 98 -41.50 -3.47 29.41
CA THR A 98 -42.07 -4.82 29.50
C THR A 98 -41.56 -5.73 28.39
N GLN A 99 -41.53 -5.27 27.13
CA GLN A 99 -40.96 -6.06 26.02
C GLN A 99 -39.50 -6.42 26.26
N ARG A 100 -38.66 -5.44 26.63
CA ARG A 100 -37.24 -5.67 26.90
C ARG A 100 -37.03 -6.66 28.04
N ARG A 101 -37.83 -6.57 29.10
CA ARG A 101 -37.77 -7.49 30.23
C ARG A 101 -38.11 -8.91 29.79
N LEU A 102 -39.23 -9.10 29.08
CA LEU A 102 -39.67 -10.42 28.60
C LEU A 102 -38.65 -11.03 27.62
N ASP A 103 -38.05 -10.22 26.75
CA ASP A 103 -36.96 -10.67 25.87
C ASP A 103 -35.72 -11.10 26.64
N ALA A 104 -35.36 -10.37 27.70
CA ALA A 104 -34.22 -10.71 28.53
C ALA A 104 -34.45 -12.02 29.28
N GLU A 105 -35.65 -12.21 29.84
CA GLU A 105 -36.07 -13.44 30.51
C GLU A 105 -36.07 -14.63 29.53
N GLU A 106 -36.59 -14.46 28.32
CA GLU A 106 -36.56 -15.52 27.31
C GLU A 106 -35.12 -15.89 26.91
N ARG A 107 -34.26 -14.89 26.70
CA ARG A 107 -32.83 -15.14 26.41
C ARG A 107 -32.12 -15.82 27.57
N ALA A 108 -32.43 -15.46 28.81
CA ALA A 108 -31.87 -16.12 30.00
C ALA A 108 -32.29 -17.60 30.05
N ARG A 109 -33.59 -17.88 29.88
CA ARG A 109 -34.11 -19.26 29.82
C ARG A 109 -33.46 -20.08 28.71
N ARG A 110 -33.29 -19.50 27.51
CA ARG A 110 -32.61 -20.18 26.39
C ARG A 110 -31.16 -20.53 26.72
N ARG A 111 -30.42 -19.63 27.37
CA ARG A 111 -29.04 -19.90 27.82
C ARG A 111 -28.97 -20.99 28.88
N GLU A 112 -29.89 -20.98 29.85
CA GLU A 112 -29.98 -22.01 30.89
C GLU A 112 -30.33 -23.40 30.33
N GLN A 113 -31.05 -23.46 29.20
CA GLN A 113 -31.45 -24.70 28.53
C GLN A 113 -30.40 -25.27 27.56
N GLN A 114 -29.31 -24.54 27.26
CA GLN A 114 -28.25 -24.97 26.32
C GLN A 114 -26.87 -25.30 26.95
N PRO A 115 -26.73 -25.85 28.17
CA PRO A 115 -25.40 -26.04 28.77
C PRO A 115 -24.59 -27.18 28.14
N ALA A 116 -25.23 -28.21 27.58
CA ALA A 116 -24.54 -29.41 27.10
C ALA A 116 -23.93 -29.27 25.69
N ALA A 117 -24.62 -28.60 24.77
CA ALA A 117 -24.12 -28.35 23.41
C ALA A 117 -22.94 -27.35 23.43
N ASP A 118 -23.04 -26.33 24.29
CA ASP A 118 -22.02 -25.30 24.45
C ASP A 118 -20.71 -25.85 25.03
N ALA A 119 -20.76 -26.82 25.94
CA ALA A 119 -19.55 -27.37 26.54
C ALA A 119 -18.69 -28.14 25.53
N ALA A 120 -19.32 -28.99 24.70
CA ALA A 120 -18.63 -29.75 23.66
C ALA A 120 -18.07 -28.84 22.55
N GLU A 121 -18.84 -27.82 22.16
CA GLU A 121 -18.39 -26.85 21.17
C GLU A 121 -17.24 -25.98 21.69
N ARG A 122 -17.31 -25.53 22.95
CA ARG A 122 -16.21 -24.80 23.61
C ARG A 122 -14.95 -25.64 23.68
N ALA A 123 -15.04 -26.90 24.12
CA ALA A 123 -13.90 -27.81 24.16
C ALA A 123 -13.28 -28.03 22.77
N LYS A 124 -14.11 -28.18 21.73
CA LYS A 124 -13.64 -28.29 20.34
C LYS A 124 -12.90 -27.03 19.89
N ARG A 125 -13.47 -25.84 20.12
CA ARG A 125 -12.83 -24.56 19.77
C ARG A 125 -11.51 -24.34 20.51
N GLU A 126 -11.43 -24.74 21.77
CA GLU A 126 -10.18 -24.68 22.55
C GLU A 126 -9.13 -25.64 22.00
N ALA A 127 -9.51 -26.87 21.65
CA ALA A 127 -8.60 -27.84 21.05
C ALA A 127 -8.08 -27.37 19.67
N GLU A 128 -8.97 -26.84 18.83
CA GLU A 128 -8.60 -26.24 17.54
C GLU A 128 -7.68 -25.03 17.72
N GLY A 129 -7.96 -24.18 18.72
CA GLY A 129 -7.11 -23.04 19.06
C GLY A 129 -5.70 -23.47 19.47
N ARG A 130 -5.57 -24.48 20.32
CA ARG A 130 -4.26 -25.05 20.73
C ARG A 130 -3.52 -25.64 19.54
N ALA A 131 -4.18 -26.46 18.73
CA ALA A 131 -3.56 -27.07 17.54
C ALA A 131 -3.06 -26.01 16.53
N ALA A 132 -3.80 -24.91 16.36
CA ALA A 132 -3.40 -23.81 15.50
C ALA A 132 -2.16 -23.07 16.03
N LEU A 133 -2.04 -22.89 17.36
CA LEU A 133 -0.86 -22.29 17.97
C LEU A 133 0.37 -23.18 17.79
N ASP A 134 0.26 -24.47 18.11
CA ASP A 134 1.35 -25.45 17.93
C ASP A 134 1.84 -25.48 16.47
N SER A 135 0.91 -25.46 15.51
CA SER A 135 1.24 -25.42 14.09
C SER A 135 2.01 -24.15 13.70
N ARG A 136 1.60 -22.99 14.23
CA ARG A 136 2.29 -21.71 13.98
C ARG A 136 3.69 -21.71 14.58
N GLU A 137 3.86 -22.25 15.78
CA GLU A 137 5.17 -22.32 16.44
C GLU A 137 6.13 -23.22 15.66
N ARG A 138 5.67 -24.39 15.18
CA ARG A 138 6.48 -25.27 14.33
C ARG A 138 6.88 -24.61 13.03
N ALA A 139 5.93 -23.97 12.33
CA ALA A 139 6.21 -23.26 11.09
C ALA A 139 7.19 -22.08 11.31
N ALA A 140 7.09 -21.38 12.44
CA ALA A 140 8.02 -20.31 12.79
C ALA A 140 9.44 -20.84 13.05
N GLY A 141 9.56 -21.99 13.73
CA GLY A 141 10.83 -22.68 13.94
C GLY A 141 11.48 -23.10 12.62
N GLU A 142 10.74 -23.81 11.76
CA GLU A 142 11.22 -24.22 10.44
C GLU A 142 11.63 -23.04 9.56
N ALA A 143 10.88 -21.95 9.58
CA ALA A 143 11.22 -20.74 8.85
C ALA A 143 12.50 -20.07 9.38
N ALA A 144 12.75 -20.12 10.69
CA ALA A 144 13.97 -19.61 11.29
C ALA A 144 15.19 -20.45 10.87
N ASP A 145 15.06 -21.76 10.85
CA ASP A 145 16.14 -22.67 10.43
C ASP A 145 16.44 -22.52 8.94
N GLN A 146 15.41 -22.39 8.10
CA GLN A 146 15.58 -22.10 6.67
C GLN A 146 16.28 -20.76 6.44
N ARG A 147 15.97 -19.71 7.22
CA ARG A 147 16.66 -18.42 7.12
C ARG A 147 18.15 -18.56 7.44
N LYS A 148 18.48 -19.24 8.55
CA LYS A 148 19.89 -19.50 8.93
C LYS A 148 20.63 -20.29 7.84
N ALA A 149 20.01 -21.33 7.29
CA ALA A 149 20.62 -22.12 6.21
C ALA A 149 20.89 -21.27 4.95
N ARG A 150 19.93 -20.42 4.55
CA ARG A 150 20.09 -19.50 3.41
C ARG A 150 21.19 -18.47 3.65
N GLU A 151 21.29 -17.92 4.86
CA GLU A 151 22.34 -16.97 5.23
C GLU A 151 23.73 -17.60 5.18
N GLN A 152 23.88 -18.82 5.70
CA GLN A 152 25.13 -19.58 5.64
C GLN A 152 25.53 -19.87 4.18
N GLN A 153 24.57 -20.30 3.35
CA GLN A 153 24.82 -20.54 1.93
C GLN A 153 25.19 -19.26 1.19
N ALA A 154 24.51 -18.15 1.46
CA ALA A 154 24.84 -16.85 0.88
C ALA A 154 26.23 -16.37 1.29
N ALA A 155 26.62 -16.55 2.56
CA ALA A 155 27.96 -16.23 3.04
C ALA A 155 29.03 -17.08 2.34
N ALA A 156 28.82 -18.39 2.20
CA ALA A 156 29.73 -19.28 1.48
C ALA A 156 29.88 -18.89 0.00
N ASN A 157 28.77 -18.57 -0.67
CA ASN A 157 28.77 -18.13 -2.06
C ASN A 157 29.51 -16.80 -2.25
N ARG A 158 29.32 -15.83 -1.34
CA ARG A 158 30.06 -14.56 -1.35
C ARG A 158 31.56 -14.79 -1.21
N ALA A 159 31.98 -15.58 -0.22
CA ALA A 159 33.39 -15.91 -0.01
C ALA A 159 34.01 -16.62 -1.23
N GLN A 160 33.28 -17.53 -1.87
CA GLN A 160 33.75 -18.19 -3.09
C GLN A 160 33.87 -17.21 -4.27
N SER A 161 32.90 -16.32 -4.43
CA SER A 161 32.92 -15.29 -5.48
C SER A 161 34.10 -14.34 -5.31
N GLU A 162 34.36 -13.89 -4.09
CA GLU A 162 35.51 -13.03 -3.75
C GLU A 162 36.84 -13.72 -4.07
N ARG A 163 37.00 -15.00 -3.69
CA ARG A 163 38.20 -15.79 -4.04
C ARG A 163 38.40 -15.88 -5.54
N ARG A 164 37.34 -16.18 -6.30
CA ARG A 164 37.40 -16.26 -7.77
C ARG A 164 37.70 -14.89 -8.40
N ALA A 165 37.20 -13.81 -7.83
CA ALA A 165 37.50 -12.46 -8.29
C ALA A 165 38.97 -12.09 -8.04
N ALA A 166 39.50 -12.40 -6.86
CA ALA A 166 40.90 -12.21 -6.53
C ALA A 166 41.83 -13.02 -7.45
N GLU A 167 41.50 -14.29 -7.70
CA GLU A 167 42.29 -15.14 -8.61
C GLU A 167 42.28 -14.59 -10.05
N ARG A 168 41.12 -14.11 -10.55
CA ARG A 168 41.05 -13.47 -11.87
C ARG A 168 41.91 -12.21 -11.94
N ALA A 169 41.86 -11.37 -10.90
CA ALA A 169 42.66 -10.15 -10.83
C ALA A 169 44.17 -10.47 -10.82
N GLN A 170 44.59 -11.49 -10.08
CA GLN A 170 45.99 -11.94 -10.08
C GLN A 170 46.44 -12.43 -11.46
N ARG A 171 45.64 -13.29 -12.11
CA ARG A 171 45.94 -13.79 -13.47
C ARG A 171 45.96 -12.68 -14.52
N GLU A 172 45.16 -11.63 -14.34
CA GLU A 172 45.18 -10.46 -15.22
C GLU A 172 46.42 -9.61 -15.00
N ALA A 173 46.81 -9.37 -13.75
CA ALA A 173 48.04 -8.67 -13.41
C ALA A 173 49.29 -9.40 -13.95
N GLU A 174 49.36 -10.72 -13.79
CA GLU A 174 50.47 -11.53 -14.31
C GLU A 174 50.54 -11.47 -15.85
N ARG A 175 49.40 -11.53 -16.54
CA ARG A 175 49.35 -11.39 -18.01
C ARG A 175 49.76 -9.99 -18.46
N ALA A 176 49.38 -8.95 -17.73
CA ALA A 176 49.80 -7.59 -18.03
C ALA A 176 51.31 -7.41 -17.85
N GLU A 177 51.90 -7.98 -16.79
CA GLU A 177 53.33 -7.97 -16.55
C GLU A 177 54.11 -8.72 -17.64
N GLN A 178 53.66 -9.93 -18.00
CA GLN A 178 54.26 -10.72 -19.09
C GLN A 178 54.18 -9.98 -20.43
N ALA A 179 53.03 -9.37 -20.75
CA ALA A 179 52.86 -8.59 -21.97
C ALA A 179 53.79 -7.35 -22.00
N ALA A 180 53.96 -6.67 -20.86
CA ALA A 180 54.89 -5.56 -20.73
C ALA A 180 56.35 -6.00 -20.92
N ALA A 181 56.75 -7.10 -20.29
CA ALA A 181 58.10 -7.68 -20.42
C ALA A 181 58.40 -8.12 -21.87
N ASP A 182 57.44 -8.79 -22.52
CA ASP A 182 57.56 -9.21 -23.92
C ASP A 182 57.65 -8.02 -24.88
N SER A 183 56.85 -6.98 -24.64
CA SER A 183 56.92 -5.72 -25.41
C SER A 183 58.28 -5.04 -25.27
N ALA A 184 58.80 -4.94 -24.04
CA ALA A 184 60.13 -4.39 -23.78
C ALA A 184 61.23 -5.19 -24.50
N ARG A 185 61.17 -6.53 -24.42
CA ARG A 185 62.13 -7.42 -25.10
C ARG A 185 62.08 -7.24 -26.62
N ARG A 186 60.89 -7.16 -27.22
CA ARG A 186 60.72 -6.90 -28.66
C ARG A 186 61.30 -5.53 -29.07
N ALA A 187 61.05 -4.50 -28.26
CA ALA A 187 61.59 -3.16 -28.50
C ALA A 187 63.13 -3.15 -28.45
N GLU A 188 63.73 -3.87 -27.49
CA GLU A 188 65.18 -4.00 -27.40
C GLU A 188 65.76 -4.74 -28.61
N TYR A 189 65.19 -5.89 -28.99
CA TYR A 189 65.62 -6.62 -30.19
C TYR A 189 65.53 -5.76 -31.45
N ALA A 190 64.46 -4.97 -31.61
CA ALA A 190 64.32 -4.05 -32.74
C ALA A 190 65.41 -2.98 -32.76
N ARG A 191 65.79 -2.42 -31.59
CA ARG A 191 66.91 -1.46 -31.47
C ARG A 191 68.23 -2.11 -31.87
N GLN A 192 68.55 -3.28 -31.32
CA GLN A 192 69.79 -4.00 -31.65
C GLN A 192 69.87 -4.36 -33.14
N ALA A 193 68.76 -4.79 -33.75
CA ALA A 193 68.71 -5.08 -35.18
C ALA A 193 68.94 -3.82 -36.03
N ALA A 194 68.34 -2.69 -35.65
CA ALA A 194 68.55 -1.41 -36.31
C ALA A 194 70.01 -0.93 -36.21
N GLU A 195 70.65 -1.08 -35.05
CA GLU A 195 72.07 -0.76 -34.84
C GLU A 195 72.99 -1.64 -35.69
N ARG A 196 72.75 -2.96 -35.70
CA ARG A 196 73.51 -3.89 -36.56
C ARG A 196 73.39 -3.53 -38.04
N LYS A 197 72.19 -3.16 -38.49
CA LYS A 197 71.97 -2.71 -39.87
C LYS A 197 72.77 -1.44 -40.17
N ARG A 198 72.71 -0.43 -39.30
CA ARG A 198 73.49 0.81 -39.44
C ARG A 198 75.00 0.54 -39.46
N ALA A 199 75.50 -0.31 -38.58
CA ALA A 199 76.91 -0.69 -38.52
C ALA A 199 77.36 -1.42 -39.80
N ALA A 200 76.54 -2.34 -40.31
CA ALA A 200 76.80 -3.05 -41.57
C ALA A 200 76.81 -2.08 -42.77
N GLU A 201 75.87 -1.14 -42.84
CA GLU A 201 75.83 -0.10 -43.88
C GLU A 201 77.08 0.80 -43.82
N GLN A 202 77.49 1.24 -42.63
CA GLN A 202 78.71 2.02 -42.44
C GLN A 202 79.97 1.25 -42.85
N TYR A 203 80.07 -0.02 -42.46
CA TYR A 203 81.18 -0.88 -42.84
C TYR A 203 81.25 -1.10 -44.36
N ALA A 204 80.11 -1.34 -45.01
CA ALA A 204 80.01 -1.49 -46.46
C ALA A 204 80.46 -0.21 -47.19
N LYS A 205 80.03 0.97 -46.72
CA LYS A 205 80.47 2.27 -47.25
C LYS A 205 81.99 2.44 -47.11
N ALA A 206 82.53 2.23 -45.90
CA ALA A 206 83.97 2.34 -45.65
C ALA A 206 84.79 1.40 -46.55
N LYS A 207 84.33 0.16 -46.76
CA LYS A 207 84.99 -0.78 -47.68
C LYS A 207 84.88 -0.39 -49.14
N ALA A 208 83.75 0.18 -49.57
CA ALA A 208 83.61 0.71 -50.92
C ALA A 208 84.56 1.90 -51.16
N GLU A 209 84.66 2.82 -50.21
CA GLU A 209 85.59 3.95 -50.25
C GLU A 209 87.05 3.49 -50.27
N GLU A 210 87.42 2.50 -49.44
CA GLU A 210 88.77 1.92 -49.43
C GLU A 210 89.12 1.29 -50.79
N ARG A 211 88.20 0.54 -51.41
CA ARG A 211 88.39 -0.06 -52.73
C ARG A 211 88.57 1.02 -53.81
N ALA A 212 87.70 2.03 -53.82
CA ALA A 212 87.79 3.15 -54.75
C ALA A 212 89.12 3.92 -54.58
N ALA A 213 89.58 4.14 -53.35
CA ALA A 213 90.87 4.77 -53.07
C ALA A 213 92.05 3.91 -53.57
N ARG A 214 92.02 2.59 -53.35
CA ARG A 214 93.04 1.66 -53.85
C ARG A 214 93.06 1.61 -55.38
N GLU A 215 91.91 1.63 -56.05
CA GLU A 215 91.82 1.70 -57.51
C GLU A 215 92.43 2.99 -58.06
N ARG A 216 92.06 4.15 -57.48
CA ARG A 216 92.68 5.45 -57.83
C ARG A 216 94.20 5.43 -57.65
N GLN A 217 94.69 4.81 -56.57
CA GLN A 217 96.13 4.68 -56.33
C GLN A 217 96.80 3.77 -57.36
N ARG A 218 96.17 2.66 -57.76
CA ARG A 218 96.68 1.76 -58.80
C ARG A 218 96.74 2.45 -60.16
N GLU A 219 95.69 3.20 -60.50
CA GLU A 219 95.64 3.97 -61.74
C GLU A 219 96.71 5.07 -61.77
N ALA A 220 96.88 5.80 -60.67
CA ALA A 220 97.95 6.80 -60.52
C ALA A 220 99.34 6.17 -60.70
N ARG A 221 99.62 5.03 -60.03
CA ARG A 221 100.89 4.29 -60.19
C ARG A 221 101.09 3.77 -61.61
N ARG A 222 100.02 3.36 -62.31
CA ARG A 222 100.09 2.95 -63.72
C ARG A 222 100.48 4.12 -64.61
N LYS A 223 99.83 5.28 -64.44
CA LYS A 223 100.14 6.53 -65.15
C LYS A 223 101.58 6.99 -64.88
N GLU A 224 102.05 6.90 -63.63
CA GLU A 224 103.44 7.21 -63.27
C GLU A 224 104.44 6.28 -63.97
N ARG A 225 104.18 4.96 -63.99
CA ARG A 225 105.02 3.98 -64.69
C ARG A 225 105.04 4.22 -66.20
N GLU A 226 103.89 4.47 -66.81
CA GLU A 226 103.78 4.82 -68.24
C GLU A 226 104.54 6.12 -68.56
N ALA A 227 104.47 7.13 -67.67
CA ALA A 227 105.22 8.37 -67.82
C ALA A 227 106.74 8.16 -67.62
N GLU A 228 107.16 7.28 -66.72
CA GLU A 228 108.57 6.92 -66.51
C GLU A 228 109.13 6.10 -67.68
N GLU A 229 108.38 5.15 -68.22
CA GLU A 229 108.74 4.39 -69.43
C GLU A 229 108.83 5.31 -70.65
N ALA A 230 107.88 6.25 -70.83
CA ALA A 230 107.96 7.27 -71.88
C ALA A 230 109.20 8.17 -71.71
N ARG A 231 109.56 8.54 -70.48
CA ARG A 231 110.79 9.30 -70.19
C ARG A 231 112.06 8.49 -70.46
N ARG A 232 112.08 7.20 -70.15
CA ARG A 232 113.21 6.29 -70.48
C ARG A 232 113.35 6.06 -71.99
N ALA A 233 112.25 5.92 -72.72
CA ALA A 233 112.25 5.79 -74.18
C ALA A 233 112.70 7.08 -74.89
N ALA A 234 112.52 8.24 -74.26
CA ALA A 234 112.99 9.53 -74.76
C ALA A 234 114.47 9.84 -74.43
N GLN A 235 115.18 8.97 -73.69
CA GLN A 235 116.63 9.07 -73.52
C GLN A 235 117.35 8.29 -74.63
N PRO A 236 118.03 8.95 -75.58
CA PRO A 236 118.84 8.25 -76.57
C PRO A 236 120.05 7.57 -75.90
N PRO A 237 120.43 6.34 -76.32
CA PRO A 237 121.64 5.71 -75.83
C PRO A 237 122.85 6.58 -76.21
N ARG A 238 123.72 6.83 -75.24
CA ARG A 238 125.06 7.41 -75.45
C ARG A 238 126.10 6.30 -75.46
#